data_AF-A0A7S4BRH1-F1
#
_entry.id   AF-A0A7S4BRH1-F1
#
_cell.length_a   1.000
_cell.length_b   1.000
_cell.length_c   1.000
_cell.angle_alpha   90.00
_cell.angle_beta   90.00
_cell.angle_gamma   90.00
#
_symmetry.space_group_name_H-M   'P 1'
#
loop_
_entity.id
_entity.type
_entity.pdbx_description
1 polymer ?
#
loop_
_entity_poly.entity_id
_entity_poly.type
_entity_poly.pdbx_seq_one_letter_code
_entity_poly.pdbx_strand_id
1 'polypeptide(L)'
;NVSASARGAQQPRPHPLSLPFQSFLQVLLDFQLAGHRHFLRHFVTLFRACDTQCTGVLDEDSFIQLVQAVAPEKDEMQISQLLATIDPHGHGKMTFSDCVATLSKELVAVLN
;
A
#
# COMPACT_ATOMS: atom_id res chain seq x y z
N ASN A 1 -29.65 32.37 -53.37
CA ASN A 1 -30.54 32.38 -52.19
C ASN A 1 -30.95 30.95 -51.89
N VAL A 2 -30.59 30.31 -50.77
CA VAL A 2 -30.22 30.81 -49.45
C VAL A 2 -29.22 29.85 -48.80
N SER A 3 -28.32 30.46 -48.02
CA SER A 3 -27.14 29.95 -47.34
C SER A 3 -27.37 28.76 -46.40
N ALA A 4 -26.42 27.82 -46.44
CA ALA A 4 -26.18 26.84 -45.40
C ALA A 4 -25.70 27.56 -44.13
N SER A 5 -26.51 27.54 -43.07
CA SER A 5 -26.14 28.10 -41.77
C SER A 5 -25.57 26.99 -40.90
N ALA A 6 -24.25 27.00 -40.75
CA ALA A 6 -23.52 26.14 -39.83
C ALA A 6 -24.01 26.37 -38.40
N ARG A 7 -24.67 25.37 -37.82
CA ARG A 7 -24.93 25.35 -36.37
C ARG A 7 -23.61 25.11 -35.66
N GLY A 8 -22.96 26.20 -35.26
CA GLY A 8 -21.84 26.15 -34.32
C GLY A 8 -22.33 25.52 -33.02
N ALA A 9 -21.90 24.28 -32.74
CA ALA A 9 -22.09 23.66 -31.45
C ALA A 9 -21.28 24.46 -30.42
N GLN A 10 -21.95 25.38 -29.72
CA GLN A 10 -21.37 26.06 -28.57
C GLN A 10 -21.09 25.00 -27.51
N GLN A 11 -19.81 24.72 -27.26
CA GLN A 11 -19.41 23.91 -26.12
C GLN A 11 -19.96 24.58 -24.84
N PRO A 12 -20.63 23.82 -23.96
CA PRO A 12 -21.15 24.38 -22.71
C PRO A 12 -19.99 24.99 -21.92
N ARG A 13 -20.13 26.25 -21.49
CA ARG A 13 -19.10 26.89 -20.68
C ARG A 13 -18.92 26.08 -19.39
N PRO A 14 -17.69 25.73 -19.02
CA PRO A 14 -17.45 25.00 -17.78
C PRO A 14 -18.02 25.79 -16.61
N HIS A 15 -18.73 25.09 -15.72
CA HIS A 15 -19.26 25.67 -14.48
C HIS A 15 -18.11 26.29 -13.68
N PRO A 16 -18.31 27.37 -12.91
CA PRO A 16 -17.26 27.98 -12.08
C PRO A 16 -16.61 27.05 -11.03
N LEU A 17 -17.14 25.84 -10.83
CA LEU A 17 -16.60 24.78 -9.97
C LEU A 17 -16.12 23.55 -10.77
N SER A 18 -15.99 23.68 -12.10
CA SER A 18 -15.53 22.60 -12.96
C SER A 18 -14.01 22.44 -12.83
N LEU A 19 -13.59 21.27 -12.34
CA LEU A 19 -12.20 20.86 -12.30
C LEU A 19 -11.91 19.97 -13.53
N PRO A 20 -10.83 20.21 -14.31
CA PRO A 20 -10.43 19.30 -15.37
C PRO A 20 -10.20 17.88 -14.80
N PHE A 21 -10.65 16.86 -15.52
CA PHE A 21 -10.52 15.46 -15.07
C PHE A 21 -9.06 15.09 -14.75
N GLN A 22 -8.10 15.58 -15.52
CA GLN A 22 -6.68 15.36 -15.26
C GLN A 22 -6.23 15.96 -13.92
N SER A 23 -6.70 17.16 -13.58
CA SER A 23 -6.40 17.81 -12.31
C SER A 23 -7.05 17.07 -11.14
N PHE A 24 -8.29 16.60 -11.30
CA PHE A 24 -8.95 15.74 -10.32
C PHE A 24 -8.16 14.45 -10.09
N LEU A 25 -7.79 13.76 -11.17
CA LEU A 25 -7.07 12.50 -11.12
C LEU A 25 -5.71 12.68 -10.43
N GLN A 26 -4.98 13.75 -10.74
CA GLN A 26 -3.72 14.05 -10.09
C GLN A 26 -3.90 14.22 -8.58
N VAL A 27 -4.85 15.05 -8.14
CA VAL A 27 -5.11 15.27 -6.70
C VAL A 27 -5.48 13.96 -6.00
N LEU A 28 -6.32 13.12 -6.63
CA LEU A 28 -6.72 11.83 -6.08
C LEU A 28 -5.53 10.88 -5.93
N LEU A 29 -4.69 10.76 -6.96
CA LEU A 29 -3.50 9.89 -6.94
C LEU A 29 -2.46 10.38 -5.93
N ASP A 30 -2.24 11.70 -5.84
CA ASP A 30 -1.33 12.30 -4.85
C ASP A 30 -1.81 12.02 -3.42
N PHE A 31 -3.12 12.16 -3.18
CA PHE A 31 -3.73 11.83 -1.90
C PHE A 31 -3.56 10.35 -1.55
N GLN A 32 -3.87 9.44 -2.48
CA GLN A 32 -3.71 8.01 -2.28
C GLN A 32 -2.26 7.62 -2.00
N LEU A 33 -1.32 8.18 -2.76
CA LEU A 33 0.10 7.90 -2.60
C LEU A 33 0.65 8.44 -1.26
N ALA A 34 0.25 9.66 -0.87
CA ALA A 34 0.63 10.23 0.42
C ALA A 34 0.07 9.41 1.58
N GLY A 35 -1.21 9.01 1.51
CA GLY A 35 -1.85 8.15 2.49
C GLY A 35 -1.15 6.80 2.61
N HIS A 36 -0.81 6.16 1.49
CA HIS A 36 -0.12 4.87 1.50
C HIS A 36 1.29 4.96 2.10
N ARG A 37 2.05 6.02 1.78
CA ARG A 37 3.36 6.27 2.41
C ARG A 37 3.23 6.51 3.92
N HIS A 38 2.22 7.25 4.34
CA HIS A 38 1.98 7.50 5.76
C HIS A 38 1.64 6.21 6.50
N PHE A 39 0.72 5.41 5.94
CA PHE A 39 0.31 4.11 6.46
C PHE A 39 1.50 3.17 6.66
N LEU A 40 2.37 3.04 5.66
CA LEU A 40 3.52 2.12 5.73
C LEU A 40 4.69 2.64 6.57
N ARG A 41 4.71 3.92 6.99
CA ARG A 41 5.88 4.54 7.62
C ARG A 41 6.37 3.78 8.86
N HIS A 42 5.45 3.38 9.73
CA HIS A 42 5.81 2.63 10.94
C HIS A 42 6.33 1.23 10.58
N PHE A 43 5.63 0.52 9.68
CA PHE A 43 6.05 -0.79 9.22
C PHE A 43 7.43 -0.80 8.55
N VAL A 44 7.73 0.21 7.73
CA VAL A 44 9.06 0.38 7.11
C VAL A 44 10.15 0.49 8.19
N THR A 45 9.85 1.13 9.32
CA THR A 45 10.80 1.26 10.43
C THR A 45 11.05 -0.10 11.09
N LEU A 46 9.98 -0.86 11.37
CA LEU A 46 10.08 -2.19 11.96
C LEU A 46 10.78 -3.18 11.03
N PHE A 47 10.39 -3.20 9.75
CA PHE A 47 11.00 -4.07 8.74
C PHE A 47 12.50 -3.81 8.61
N ARG A 48 12.93 -2.54 8.57
CA ARG A 48 14.36 -2.19 8.49
C ARG A 48 15.15 -2.57 9.73
N ALA A 49 14.52 -2.68 10.89
CA ALA A 49 15.18 -3.19 12.09
C ALA A 49 15.49 -4.69 11.96
N CYS A 50 14.67 -5.44 11.23
CA CYS A 50 14.86 -6.87 10.95
C CYS A 50 15.74 -7.12 9.71
N ASP A 51 15.61 -6.31 8.64
CA ASP A 51 16.42 -6.38 7.42
C ASP A 51 17.79 -5.71 7.61
N THR A 52 18.59 -6.27 8.52
CA THR A 52 19.90 -5.72 8.92
C THR A 52 20.89 -5.62 7.75
N GLN A 53 20.72 -6.45 6.72
CA GLN A 53 21.54 -6.45 5.51
C GLN A 53 21.01 -5.50 4.42
N CYS A 54 19.88 -4.84 4.64
CA CYS A 54 19.23 -3.93 3.68
C CYS A 54 18.98 -4.58 2.30
N THR A 55 18.59 -5.86 2.30
CA THR A 55 18.37 -6.64 1.07
C THR A 55 16.94 -6.51 0.55
N GLY A 56 16.02 -6.03 1.39
CA GLY A 56 14.57 -6.03 1.14
C GLY A 56 13.91 -7.39 1.34
N VAL A 57 14.63 -8.38 1.91
CA VAL A 57 14.19 -9.76 2.12
C VAL A 57 14.52 -10.20 3.54
N LEU A 58 13.59 -10.90 4.18
CA LEU A 58 13.77 -11.53 5.48
C LEU A 58 13.86 -13.04 5.35
N ASP A 59 14.64 -13.65 6.24
CA ASP A 59 14.57 -15.09 6.53
C ASP A 59 13.51 -15.36 7.61
N GLU A 60 13.31 -16.63 7.96
CA GLU A 60 12.31 -17.08 8.95
C GLU A 60 12.49 -16.40 10.30
N ASP A 61 13.71 -16.39 10.83
CA ASP A 61 14.02 -15.79 12.14
C ASP A 61 13.73 -14.28 12.15
N SER A 62 14.12 -13.57 11.09
CA SER A 62 13.88 -12.13 10.98
C SER A 62 12.40 -11.82 10.77
N PHE A 63 11.66 -12.69 10.07
CA PHE A 63 10.21 -12.57 9.96
C PHE A 63 9.51 -12.80 11.29
N ILE A 64 9.93 -13.79 12.09
CA ILE A 64 9.39 -14.02 13.44
C ILE A 64 9.58 -12.76 14.30
N GLN A 65 10.77 -12.16 14.28
CA GLN A 65 11.05 -10.90 14.98
C GLN A 65 10.15 -9.77 14.51
N LEU A 66 9.92 -9.66 13.20
CA LEU A 66 8.99 -8.66 12.65
C LEU A 66 7.56 -8.88 13.14
N VAL A 67 7.06 -10.12 13.15
CA VAL A 67 5.72 -10.43 13.65
C VAL A 67 5.59 -10.06 15.12
N GLN A 68 6.59 -10.38 15.95
CA GLN A 68 6.60 -10.03 17.37
C GLN A 68 6.62 -8.51 17.60
N ALA A 69 7.27 -7.74 16.71
CA ALA A 69 7.29 -6.29 16.79
C ALA A 69 5.98 -5.63 16.34
N VAL A 70 5.28 -6.24 15.37
CA VAL A 70 4.02 -5.72 14.82
C VAL A 70 2.80 -6.18 15.64
N ALA A 71 2.79 -7.42 16.10
CA ALA A 71 1.66 -8.08 16.75
C ALA A 71 2.17 -8.89 17.96
N PRO A 72 2.60 -8.21 19.04
CA PRO A 72 3.21 -8.86 20.22
C PRO A 72 2.26 -9.79 20.98
N GLU A 73 0.96 -9.72 20.71
CA GLU A 73 -0.06 -10.60 21.29
C GLU A 73 -0.13 -11.98 20.64
N LYS A 74 0.53 -12.19 19.49
CA LYS A 74 0.50 -13.47 18.79
C LYS A 74 1.38 -14.51 19.46
N ASP A 75 0.85 -15.72 19.59
CA ASP A 75 1.59 -16.88 20.09
C ASP A 75 2.39 -17.61 18.99
N GLU A 76 3.22 -18.56 19.40
CA GLU A 76 4.06 -19.35 18.50
C GLU A 76 3.26 -20.12 17.43
N MET A 77 2.05 -20.58 17.76
CA MET A 77 1.20 -21.31 16.82
C MET A 77 0.69 -20.37 15.72
N GLN A 78 0.23 -19.17 16.11
CA GLN A 78 -0.21 -18.12 15.19
C GLN A 78 0.95 -17.62 14.31
N ILE A 79 2.15 -17.46 14.88
CA ILE A 79 3.34 -17.10 14.10
C ILE A 79 3.68 -18.20 13.08
N SER A 80 3.61 -19.47 13.48
CA SER A 80 3.85 -20.60 12.59
C SER A 80 2.84 -20.66 11.43
N GLN A 81 1.59 -20.30 11.68
CA GLN A 81 0.56 -20.19 10.63
C GLN A 81 0.86 -19.05 9.65
N LEU A 82 1.37 -17.91 10.14
CA LEU A 82 1.79 -16.80 9.28
C LEU A 82 3.00 -17.19 8.43
N LEU A 83 3.98 -17.90 8.99
CA LEU A 83 5.12 -18.46 8.25
C LEU A 83 4.67 -19.39 7.13
N ALA A 84 3.78 -20.35 7.42
CA ALA A 84 3.25 -21.25 6.41
C ALA A 84 2.43 -20.53 5.32
N THR A 85 1.90 -19.34 5.63
CA THR A 85 1.14 -18.53 4.68
C THR A 85 2.06 -17.73 3.77
N ILE A 86 3.09 -17.10 4.33
CA ILE A 86 4.00 -16.21 3.59
C ILE A 86 5.06 -16.99 2.80
N ASP A 87 5.48 -18.16 3.29
CA ASP A 87 6.43 -19.04 2.63
C ASP A 87 5.91 -20.49 2.56
N PRO A 88 4.91 -20.78 1.70
CA PRO A 88 4.32 -22.11 1.59
C PRO A 88 5.29 -23.19 1.10
N HIS A 89 6.42 -22.79 0.52
CA HIS A 89 7.40 -23.68 -0.10
C HIS A 89 8.71 -23.78 0.69
N GLY A 90 8.85 -23.05 1.81
CA GLY A 90 10.03 -23.07 2.65
C GLY A 90 11.30 -22.61 1.92
N HIS A 91 11.20 -21.58 1.07
CA HIS A 91 12.36 -21.01 0.39
C HIS A 91 13.17 -20.03 1.27
N GLY A 92 12.65 -19.66 2.44
CA GLY A 92 13.31 -18.85 3.47
C GLY A 92 13.57 -17.41 3.04
N LYS A 93 12.74 -16.86 2.14
CA LYS A 93 12.96 -15.54 1.52
C LYS A 93 11.68 -14.75 1.36
N MET A 94 11.34 -13.95 2.37
CA MET A 94 10.11 -13.18 2.38
C MET A 94 10.41 -11.72 2.05
N THR A 95 9.87 -11.21 0.94
CA THR A 95 10.11 -9.82 0.55
C THR A 95 9.31 -8.87 1.44
N PHE A 96 9.69 -7.59 1.43
CA PHE A 96 8.88 -6.53 2.05
C PHE A 96 7.40 -6.60 1.66
N SER A 97 7.12 -6.80 0.36
CA SER A 97 5.76 -6.86 -0.16
C SER A 97 4.97 -8.05 0.38
N ASP A 98 5.62 -9.22 0.51
CA ASP A 98 5.00 -10.42 1.09
C ASP A 98 4.64 -10.17 2.56
N CYS A 99 5.55 -9.51 3.30
CA CYS A 99 5.34 -9.20 4.71
C CYS A 99 4.18 -8.20 4.89
N VAL A 100 4.10 -7.14 4.07
CA VAL A 100 2.97 -6.19 4.10
C VAL A 100 1.65 -6.89 3.80
N ALA A 101 1.61 -7.76 2.78
CA ALA A 101 0.39 -8.45 2.40
C ALA A 101 -0.11 -9.37 3.52
N THR A 102 0.80 -10.19 4.07
CA THR A 102 0.52 -11.15 5.14
C THR A 102 0.09 -10.47 6.44
N LEU A 103 0.74 -9.36 6.83
CA LEU A 103 0.50 -8.65 8.09
C LEU A 103 -0.46 -7.46 7.94
N SER A 104 -1.17 -7.36 6.81
CA SER A 104 -2.03 -6.21 6.51
C SER A 104 -3.12 -5.96 7.55
N LYS A 105 -3.65 -7.03 8.18
CA LYS A 105 -4.68 -6.92 9.23
C LYS A 105 -4.11 -6.37 10.52
N GLU A 106 -2.95 -6.87 10.92
CA GLU A 106 -2.20 -6.45 12.11
C GLU A 106 -1.76 -4.98 11.96
N LEU A 107 -1.33 -4.59 10.75
CA LEU A 107 -0.97 -3.21 10.44
C LEU A 107 -2.12 -2.22 10.65
N VAL A 108 -3.34 -2.60 10.32
CA VAL A 108 -4.53 -1.76 10.57
C VAL A 108 -4.79 -1.63 12.07
N ALA A 109 -4.51 -2.67 12.87
CA ALA A 109 -4.71 -2.63 14.32
C ALA A 109 -3.68 -1.73 15.03
N VAL A 110 -2.42 -1.71 14.58
CA VAL A 110 -1.34 -0.89 15.18
C VAL A 110 -1.50 0.61 14.89
N LEU A 111 -2.26 0.97 13.86
CA LEU A 111 -2.42 2.35 13.39
C LEU A 111 -3.70 3.05 13.88
N ASN A 112 -4.53 2.36 14.68
CA ASN A 112 -5.71 2.89 15.35
C ASN A 112 -5.45 3.08 16.85
#